data_AF-A0A931PAE1-F1
#
_entry.id   AF-A0A931PAE1-F1
#
_cell.length_a   1.000
_cell.length_b   1.000
_cell.length_c   1.000
_cell.angle_alpha   90.00
_cell.angle_beta   90.00
_cell.angle_gamma   90.00
#
_symmetry.space_group_name_H-M   'P 1'
#
loop_
_entity.id
_entity.type
_entity.pdbx_description
1 polymer ?
#
loop_
_entity_poly.entity_id
_entity_poly.type
_entity_poly.pdbx_seq_one_letter_code
_entity_poly.pdbx_strand_id
1 'polypeptide(L)'
;MAMIEKGMNPKEFANRPAPYRNLKNGLLFLGAGLGLLVAYLLDTYTIPFNVEPAGLYFALIAIGGGIGLVSSYRVEKKELLDKENRN
;
A
#
# COMPACT_ATOMS: atom_id res chain seq x y z
N MET A 1 -21.31 -23.01 17.11
CA MET A 1 -22.17 -22.01 17.77
C MET A 1 -21.25 -21.05 18.52
N ALA A 2 -21.22 -19.74 18.22
CA ALA A 2 -20.32 -18.81 18.96
C ALA A 2 -20.60 -17.29 18.86
N MET A 3 -21.44 -16.79 17.93
CA MET A 3 -21.74 -15.34 17.88
C MET A 3 -23.23 -14.99 17.97
N ILE A 4 -24.13 -15.92 17.59
CA ILE A 4 -25.58 -15.67 17.60
C ILE A 4 -26.18 -15.86 19.01
N GLU A 5 -25.61 -16.75 19.84
CA GLU A 5 -26.14 -17.07 21.18
C GLU A 5 -25.90 -15.96 22.23
N LYS A 6 -25.03 -14.99 21.96
CA LYS A 6 -24.73 -13.87 22.87
C LYS A 6 -25.54 -12.59 22.60
N GLY A 7 -26.58 -12.65 21.75
CA GLY A 7 -27.36 -11.45 21.37
C GLY A 7 -26.54 -10.44 20.55
N MET A 8 -25.37 -10.86 20.05
CA MET A 8 -24.45 -10.01 19.30
C MET A 8 -24.92 -9.98 17.85
N ASN A 9 -25.42 -8.83 17.40
CA ASN A 9 -25.96 -8.68 16.05
C ASN A 9 -24.79 -8.67 15.03
N PRO A 10 -24.62 -9.70 14.18
CA PRO A 10 -23.47 -9.81 13.29
C PRO A 10 -23.44 -8.70 12.23
N LYS A 11 -24.58 -8.02 12.03
CA LYS A 11 -24.73 -6.88 11.11
C LYS A 11 -23.99 -5.63 11.57
N GLU A 12 -23.64 -5.49 12.85
CA GLU A 12 -22.81 -4.37 13.33
C GLU A 12 -21.33 -4.49 12.91
N PHE A 13 -20.85 -5.72 12.69
CA PHE A 13 -19.48 -5.98 12.23
C PHE A 13 -19.37 -6.11 10.71
N ALA A 14 -20.46 -6.50 10.03
CA ALA A 14 -20.48 -6.66 8.57
C ALA A 14 -20.48 -5.32 7.80
N ASN A 15 -20.96 -4.24 8.43
CA ASN A 15 -21.15 -2.91 7.81
C ASN A 15 -20.07 -1.89 8.21
N ARG A 16 -18.84 -2.32 8.50
CA ARG A 16 -17.70 -1.42 8.39
C ARG A 16 -17.25 -1.48 6.93
N PRO A 17 -17.72 -0.59 6.03
CA PRO A 17 -17.12 -0.51 4.69
C PRO A 17 -15.64 -0.33 4.94
N ALA A 18 -14.78 -1.29 4.58
CA ALA A 18 -13.35 -1.19 4.87
C ALA A 18 -12.79 -0.03 4.03
N PRO A 19 -12.72 1.21 4.55
CA PRO A 19 -12.54 2.40 3.73
C PRO A 19 -11.14 2.44 3.13
N TYR A 20 -10.22 1.65 3.70
CA TYR A 20 -8.79 1.71 3.44
C TYR A 20 -8.32 0.66 2.41
N ARG A 21 -9.20 -0.22 1.93
CA ARG A 21 -8.80 -1.24 0.93
C ARG A 21 -8.39 -0.60 -0.40
N ASN A 22 -9.08 0.47 -0.79
CA ASN A 22 -8.75 1.26 -1.96
C ASN A 22 -7.49 2.12 -1.74
N LEU A 23 -7.28 2.61 -0.52
CA LEU A 23 -6.09 3.39 -0.16
C LEU A 23 -4.81 2.53 -0.25
N LYS A 24 -4.87 1.28 0.22
CA LYS A 24 -3.76 0.33 0.11
C LYS A 24 -3.36 0.06 -1.34
N ASN A 25 -4.35 -0.22 -2.19
CA ASN A 25 -4.09 -0.46 -3.62
C ASN A 25 -3.59 0.83 -4.30
N GLY A 26 -4.17 1.99 -3.97
CA GLY A 26 -3.75 3.29 -4.49
C GLY A 26 -2.29 3.60 -4.15
N LEU A 27 -1.87 3.42 -2.89
CA LEU A 27 -0.49 3.64 -2.48
C LEU A 27 0.48 2.61 -3.07
N LEU A 28 0.06 1.37 -3.27
CA LEU A 28 0.86 0.35 -3.98
C LEU A 28 1.15 0.80 -5.41
N PHE A 29 0.12 1.17 -6.18
CA PHE A 29 0.29 1.61 -7.56
C PHE A 29 1.04 2.94 -7.67
N LEU A 30 0.82 3.86 -6.74
CA LEU A 30 1.54 5.12 -6.68
C LEU A 30 3.03 4.90 -6.40
N GLY A 31 3.37 4.05 -5.43
CA GLY A 31 4.74 3.67 -5.13
C GLY A 31 5.42 2.94 -6.29
N ALA A 32 4.75 1.97 -6.89
CA ALA A 32 5.26 1.23 -8.05
C ALA A 32 5.49 2.15 -9.26
N GLY A 33 4.57 3.08 -9.54
CA GLY A 33 4.70 4.06 -10.60
C GLY A 33 5.85 5.04 -10.38
N LEU A 34 6.04 5.52 -9.15
CA LEU A 34 7.20 6.35 -8.78
C LEU A 34 8.51 5.57 -8.94
N GLY A 35 8.54 4.31 -8.52
CA GLY A 35 9.69 3.42 -8.71
C GLY A 35 10.05 3.25 -10.19
N LEU A 36 9.05 3.00 -11.04
CA LEU A 36 9.23 2.90 -12.49
C LEU A 36 9.76 4.21 -13.10
N LEU A 37 9.22 5.35 -12.68
CA LEU A 37 9.67 6.66 -13.16
C LEU A 37 11.13 6.93 -12.81
N VAL A 38 11.54 6.60 -11.58
CA VAL A 38 12.95 6.70 -11.16
C VAL A 38 13.82 5.71 -11.96
N ALA A 39 13.36 4.49 -12.20
CA ALA A 39 14.08 3.51 -13.00
C ALA A 39 14.35 4.02 -14.42
N TYR A 40 13.32 4.59 -15.05
CA TYR A 40 13.42 5.17 -16.38
C TYR A 40 14.41 6.34 -16.44
N LEU A 41 14.41 7.21 -15.44
CA LEU A 41 15.38 8.31 -15.36
C LEU A 41 16.80 7.77 -15.17
N LEU A 42 17.00 6.81 -14.28
CA LEU A 42 18.33 6.22 -14.05
C LEU A 42 18.86 5.51 -15.31
N ASP A 43 18.01 4.75 -15.98
CA ASP A 43 18.33 4.09 -17.25
C ASP A 43 18.73 5.12 -18.32
N THR A 44 17.93 6.17 -18.48
CA THR A 44 18.16 7.21 -19.50
C THR A 44 19.44 8.02 -19.26
N TYR A 45 19.77 8.34 -18.00
CA TYR A 45 20.87 9.26 -17.68
C TYR A 45 22.17 8.58 -17.23
N THR A 46 22.12 7.33 -16.77
CA THR A 46 23.23 6.72 -16.02
C THR A 46 23.72 5.41 -16.64
N ILE A 47 22.85 4.67 -17.32
CA ILE A 47 23.21 3.34 -17.84
C ILE A 47 23.79 3.48 -19.26
N PRO A 48 25.05 3.04 -19.48
CA PRO A 48 25.57 2.94 -20.84
C PRO A 48 24.81 1.86 -21.61
N PHE A 49 24.57 2.07 -22.90
CA PHE A 49 23.78 1.22 -23.82
C PHE A 49 24.08 -0.30 -23.84
N ASN A 50 25.11 -0.77 -23.12
CA ASN A 50 25.55 -2.16 -23.07
C ASN A 50 25.06 -2.97 -21.85
N VAL A 51 24.29 -2.38 -20.94
CA VAL A 51 23.76 -3.10 -19.76
C VAL A 51 22.26 -3.25 -19.93
N GLU A 52 21.73 -4.48 -19.83
CA GLU A 52 20.29 -4.71 -19.84
C GLU A 52 19.64 -4.14 -18.57
N PRO A 53 18.79 -3.10 -18.67
CA PRO A 53 18.26 -2.41 -17.51
C PRO A 53 17.07 -3.12 -16.88
N ALA A 54 16.61 -4.25 -17.44
CA ALA A 54 15.41 -4.95 -17.01
C ALA A 54 15.39 -5.23 -15.50
N GLY A 55 16.53 -5.66 -14.94
CA GLY A 55 16.66 -5.90 -13.49
C GLY A 55 16.43 -4.65 -12.64
N LEU A 56 16.87 -3.47 -13.12
CA LEU A 56 16.67 -2.20 -12.44
C LEU A 56 15.20 -1.80 -12.41
N TYR A 57 14.48 -1.98 -13.51
CA TYR A 57 13.04 -1.72 -13.59
C TYR A 57 12.26 -2.59 -12.60
N PHE A 58 12.50 -3.91 -12.60
CA PHE A 58 11.82 -4.81 -11.67
C PHE A 58 12.15 -4.50 -10.20
N ALA A 59 13.41 -4.22 -9.90
CA ALA A 59 13.84 -3.87 -8.55
C ALA A 59 13.15 -2.58 -8.05
N LEU A 60 13.15 -1.52 -8.86
CA LEU A 60 12.58 -0.24 -8.44
C LEU A 60 11.05 -0.23 -8.37
N ILE A 61 10.37 -0.98 -9.24
CA ILE A 61 8.92 -1.22 -9.10
C ILE A 61 8.64 -1.92 -7.76
N ALA A 62 9.39 -2.97 -7.44
CA ALA A 62 9.19 -3.74 -6.20
C ALA A 62 9.49 -2.89 -4.95
N ILE A 63 10.58 -2.13 -4.97
CA ILE A 63 10.97 -1.22 -3.88
C ILE A 63 9.93 -0.11 -3.73
N GLY A 64 9.57 0.57 -4.82
CA GLY A 64 8.60 1.66 -4.82
C GLY A 64 7.22 1.18 -4.34
N GLY A 65 6.73 0.06 -4.88
CA GLY A 65 5.48 -0.56 -4.46
C GLY A 65 5.50 -1.00 -3.00
N GLY A 66 6.62 -1.57 -2.54
CA GLY A 66 6.83 -1.93 -1.14
C GLY A 66 6.78 -0.73 -0.19
N ILE A 67 7.45 0.37 -0.52
CA ILE A 67 7.41 1.63 0.24
C ILE A 67 5.98 2.20 0.28
N GLY A 68 5.26 2.13 -0.84
CA GLY A 68 3.85 2.50 -0.92
C GLY A 68 2.98 1.71 0.06
N LEU A 69 3.15 0.38 0.11
CA LEU A 69 2.41 -0.47 1.06
C LEU A 69 2.78 -0.20 2.52
N VAL A 70 4.06 -0.03 2.84
CA VAL A 70 4.51 0.32 4.20
C VAL A 70 3.91 1.66 4.64
N SER A 71 3.86 2.63 3.72
CA SER A 71 3.24 3.93 3.97
C SER A 71 1.73 3.79 4.22
N SER A 72 1.04 2.91 3.47
CA SER A 72 -0.37 2.61 3.71
C SER A 72 -0.60 2.06 5.12
N TYR A 73 0.26 1.16 5.59
CA TYR A 73 0.15 0.60 6.94
C TYR A 73 0.35 1.67 8.02
N ARG A 74 1.29 2.60 7.82
CA ARG A 74 1.51 3.71 8.76
C ARG A 74 0.35 4.70 8.81
N VAL A 75 -0.25 5.01 7.66
CA VAL A 75 -1.43 5.88 7.59
C VAL A 75 -2.61 5.24 8.30
N GLU A 76 -2.87 3.95 8.03
CA GLU A 76 -3.95 3.20 8.68
C GLU A 76 -3.77 3.13 10.20
N LYS A 77 -2.54 2.84 10.68
CA LYS A 77 -2.24 2.83 12.12
C LYS A 77 -2.45 4.20 12.77
N LYS A 78 -2.09 5.30 12.09
CA LYS A 78 -2.26 6.66 12.61
C LYS A 78 -3.74 7.03 12.74
N GLU A 79 -4.56 6.66 11.75
CA GLU A 79 -5.99 6.96 11.75
C GLU A 79 -6.76 6.13 12.80
N LEU A 80 -6.32 4.90 13.07
CA LEU A 80 -6.86 4.08 14.16
C LEU A 80 -6.52 4.67 15.54
N LEU A 81 -5.27 5.11 15.74
CA LEU A 81 -4.84 5.73 17.00
C LEU A 81 -5.52 7.08 17.27
N ASP A 82 -5.82 7.87 16.22
CA ASP A 82 -6.51 9.15 16.35
C ASP A 82 -8.00 8.98 16.72
N LYS A 83 -8.62 7.88 16.26
CA LYS A 83 -9.97 7.49 16.68
C LYS A 83 -10.03 7.02 18.14
N GLU A 84 -8.98 6.38 18.65
CA GLU A 84 -8.92 5.89 20.03
C GLU A 84 -8.76 7.03 21.04
N ASN A 85 -8.00 8.10 20.71
CA ASN A 85 -7.81 9.26 21.60
C ASN A 85 -9.01 10.24 21.65
N ARG A 86 -10.02 10.06 20.79
CA ARG A 86 -11.23 10.91 20.76
C ARG A 86 -12.42 10.31 21.53
N ASN A 87 -12.27 9.10 22.08
CA ASN A 87 -13.26 8.45 22.95
C ASN A 87 -12.77 8.47 24.40
#